data_AF-A0A7W3XYM1-F1
#
_entry.id   AF-A0A7W3XYM1-F1
#
_cell.length_a   1.000
_cell.length_b   1.000
_cell.length_c   1.000
_cell.angle_alpha   90.00
_cell.angle_beta   90.00
_cell.angle_gamma   90.00
#
_symmetry.space_group_name_H-M   'P 1'
#
loop_
_entity.id
_entity.type
_entity.pdbx_description
1 polymer ?
#
loop_
_entity_poly.entity_id
_entity_poly.type
_entity_poly.pdbx_seq_one_letter_code
_entity_poly.pdbx_strand_id
1 'polypeptide(L)'
;VPGGGREDRRRGGPGSPAAEFAAVARAALRGDAGARALLEDSARYLALAVRTLANVMDLEQVVLTGPGLAVAGSLYLPVVEEELARAFFARGAHGVSVHLSESAAGAPAIGAAALVLQSELVPLREGLRLPETMPDAAARRPATG
;
A
#
# COMPACT_ATOMS: atom_id res chain seq x y z
N VAL A 1 34.17 -23.59 -5.51
CA VAL A 1 33.29 -24.14 -4.45
C VAL A 1 32.43 -23.01 -3.93
N PRO A 2 31.11 -23.00 -4.17
CA PRO A 2 30.26 -21.89 -3.75
C PRO A 2 29.73 -22.13 -2.34
N GLY A 3 30.13 -21.26 -1.40
CA GLY A 3 29.50 -21.09 -0.10
C GLY A 3 28.66 -19.82 -0.13
N GLY A 4 27.34 -19.96 0.02
CA GLY A 4 26.42 -18.83 0.06
C GLY A 4 25.00 -19.26 -0.28
N GLY A 5 24.30 -19.92 0.65
CA GLY A 5 22.98 -20.49 0.36
C GLY A 5 22.11 -20.76 1.59
N ARG A 6 22.16 -19.92 2.63
CA ARG A 6 21.41 -20.19 3.87
C ARG A 6 20.75 -18.97 4.53
N GLU A 7 20.12 -18.08 3.77
CA GLU A 7 19.26 -17.05 4.39
C GLU A 7 17.86 -16.89 3.78
N ASP A 8 17.59 -17.44 2.59
CA ASP A 8 16.36 -17.11 1.85
C ASP A 8 15.13 -17.99 2.16
N ARG A 9 15.18 -18.83 3.20
CA ARG A 9 14.16 -19.88 3.45
C ARG A 9 13.12 -19.54 4.53
N ARG A 10 13.07 -18.30 5.04
CA ARG A 10 12.20 -17.91 6.18
C ARG A 10 11.25 -16.74 5.93
N ARG A 11 10.80 -16.49 4.70
CA ARG A 11 9.70 -15.51 4.48
C ARG A 11 8.29 -16.13 4.44
N GLY A 12 8.18 -17.47 4.34
CA GLY A 12 6.88 -18.17 4.23
C GLY A 12 6.80 -19.52 4.94
N GLY A 13 7.75 -19.83 5.84
CA GLY A 13 7.73 -21.09 6.60
C GLY A 13 6.72 -21.09 7.74
N PRO A 14 6.42 -22.27 8.33
CA PRO A 14 5.67 -22.37 9.59
C PRO A 14 6.29 -21.43 10.65
N GLY A 15 5.45 -20.63 11.32
CA GLY A 15 5.89 -19.61 12.28
C GLY A 15 6.33 -18.27 11.67
N SER A 16 6.05 -18.02 10.38
CA SER A 16 6.16 -16.66 9.83
C SER A 16 4.93 -15.83 10.20
N PRO A 17 5.07 -14.50 10.36
CA PRO A 17 3.91 -13.62 10.63
C PRO A 17 2.80 -13.76 9.58
N ALA A 18 3.15 -13.99 8.31
CA ALA A 18 2.18 -14.22 7.25
C ALA A 18 1.43 -15.55 7.42
N ALA A 19 2.14 -16.63 7.79
CA ALA A 19 1.52 -17.92 8.02
C ALA A 19 0.61 -17.91 9.25
N GLU A 20 1.02 -17.22 10.32
CA GLU A 20 0.25 -17.00 11.54
C GLU A 20 -0.99 -16.16 11.28
N PHE A 21 -0.85 -15.03 10.58
CA PHE A 21 -1.98 -14.21 10.15
C PHE A 21 -2.99 -15.03 9.35
N ALA A 22 -2.52 -15.83 8.39
CA ALA A 22 -3.39 -16.70 7.61
C ALA A 22 -4.07 -17.77 8.48
N ALA A 23 -3.43 -18.25 9.55
CA ALA A 23 -4.05 -19.18 10.49
C ALA A 23 -5.20 -18.50 11.28
N VAL A 24 -5.00 -17.28 11.75
CA VAL A 24 -6.04 -16.47 12.42
C VAL A 24 -7.20 -16.18 11.46
N ALA A 25 -6.91 -15.75 10.24
CA ALA A 25 -7.93 -15.51 9.21
C ALA A 25 -8.76 -16.77 8.92
N ARG A 26 -8.11 -17.92 8.77
CA ARG A 26 -8.82 -19.19 8.60
C ARG A 26 -9.66 -19.57 9.82
N ALA A 27 -9.22 -19.27 11.05
CA ALA A 27 -10.01 -19.52 12.25
C ALA A 27 -11.27 -18.63 12.28
N ALA A 28 -11.12 -17.34 12.01
CA ALA A 28 -12.24 -16.41 11.92
C ALA A 28 -13.28 -16.83 10.87
N LEU A 29 -12.83 -17.23 9.68
CA LEU A 29 -13.70 -17.72 8.60
C LEU A 29 -14.42 -19.03 8.95
N ARG A 30 -13.90 -19.82 9.91
CA ARG A 30 -14.57 -21.00 10.45
C ARG A 30 -15.52 -20.69 11.62
N GLY A 31 -15.72 -19.41 11.95
CA GLY A 31 -16.64 -18.97 13.00
C GLY A 31 -16.00 -18.82 14.38
N ASP A 32 -14.67 -18.85 14.50
CA ASP A 32 -14.02 -18.51 15.76
C ASP A 32 -14.24 -17.02 16.09
N ALA A 33 -15.00 -16.76 17.16
CA ALA A 33 -15.40 -15.41 17.54
C ALA A 33 -14.23 -14.53 17.97
N GLY A 34 -13.22 -15.11 18.64
CA GLY A 34 -12.04 -14.37 19.10
C GLY A 34 -11.16 -13.94 17.92
N ALA A 35 -10.88 -14.86 17.01
CA ALA A 35 -10.14 -14.58 15.78
C ALA A 35 -10.88 -13.56 14.91
N ARG A 36 -12.22 -13.66 14.82
CA ARG A 36 -13.04 -12.69 14.11
C ARG A 36 -12.90 -11.30 14.71
N ALA A 37 -13.10 -11.16 16.02
CA ALA A 37 -12.99 -9.88 16.71
C ALA A 37 -11.60 -9.26 16.55
N LEU A 38 -10.53 -10.06 16.66
CA LEU A 38 -9.16 -9.61 16.44
C LEU A 38 -8.93 -9.03 15.04
N LEU A 39 -9.48 -9.67 14.00
CA LEU A 39 -9.33 -9.19 12.63
C LEU A 39 -10.23 -7.99 12.34
N GLU A 40 -11.42 -7.92 12.91
CA GLU A 40 -12.29 -6.74 12.80
C GLU A 40 -11.65 -5.52 13.45
N ASP A 41 -11.04 -5.66 14.63
CA ASP A 41 -10.31 -4.57 15.28
C ASP A 41 -9.08 -4.16 14.49
N SER A 42 -8.34 -5.12 13.92
CA SER A 42 -7.26 -4.83 12.97
C SER A 42 -7.77 -4.08 11.73
N ALA A 43 -8.94 -4.45 11.19
CA ALA A 43 -9.55 -3.80 10.04
C ALA A 43 -9.99 -2.36 10.33
N ARG A 44 -10.42 -2.04 11.56
CA ARG A 44 -10.70 -0.65 11.98
C ARG A 44 -9.46 0.24 11.88
N TYR A 45 -8.28 -0.28 12.23
CA TYR A 45 -7.03 0.48 12.05
C TYR A 45 -6.71 0.71 10.58
N LEU A 46 -6.96 -0.28 9.71
CA LEU A 46 -6.81 -0.09 8.26
C LEU A 46 -7.80 0.97 7.75
N ALA A 47 -9.05 0.94 8.20
CA ALA A 47 -10.07 1.91 7.83
C ALA A 47 -9.67 3.34 8.22
N LEU A 48 -9.09 3.51 9.42
CA LEU A 48 -8.54 4.80 9.85
C LEU A 48 -7.43 5.30 8.93
N ALA A 49 -6.51 4.41 8.52
CA ALA A 49 -5.44 4.75 7.57
C ALA A 49 -6.01 5.15 6.21
N VAL A 50 -6.95 4.37 5.67
CA VAL A 50 -7.63 4.66 4.40
C VAL A 50 -8.34 6.01 4.45
N ARG A 51 -9.10 6.27 5.52
CA ARG A 51 -9.77 7.56 5.75
C ARG A 51 -8.79 8.73 5.76
N THR A 52 -7.64 8.52 6.39
CA THR A 52 -6.60 9.55 6.50
C THR A 52 -6.02 9.88 5.14
N LEU A 53 -5.66 8.85 4.37
CA LEU A 53 -5.18 9.01 3.00
C LEU A 53 -6.23 9.68 2.11
N ALA A 54 -7.48 9.24 2.19
CA ALA A 54 -8.58 9.83 1.43
C ALA A 54 -8.74 11.33 1.71
N ASN A 55 -8.66 11.76 2.97
CA ASN A 55 -8.77 13.18 3.31
C ASN A 55 -7.57 14.01 2.85
N VAL A 56 -6.36 13.45 2.92
CA VAL A 56 -5.13 14.18 2.60
C VAL A 56 -4.89 14.25 1.10
N MET A 57 -5.23 13.18 0.38
CA MET A 57 -4.93 13.00 -1.03
C MET A 57 -6.15 13.22 -1.95
N ASP A 58 -7.34 13.46 -1.38
CA ASP A 58 -8.61 13.60 -2.11
C ASP A 58 -8.89 12.44 -3.07
N LEU A 59 -8.80 11.20 -2.54
CA LEU A 59 -8.94 9.98 -3.34
C LEU A 59 -10.41 9.72 -3.70
N GLU A 60 -10.68 9.35 -4.95
CA GLU A 60 -12.00 8.82 -5.33
C GLU A 60 -12.12 7.32 -5.04
N GLN A 61 -11.02 6.58 -5.13
CA GLN A 61 -10.97 5.12 -5.13
C GLN A 61 -9.78 4.59 -4.33
N VAL A 62 -9.97 3.49 -3.60
CA VAL A 62 -8.90 2.77 -2.90
C VAL A 62 -8.98 1.28 -3.19
N VAL A 63 -7.88 0.71 -3.70
CA VAL A 63 -7.77 -0.73 -3.94
C VAL A 63 -6.90 -1.37 -2.86
N LEU A 64 -7.53 -2.23 -2.09
CA LEU A 64 -6.92 -3.05 -1.04
C LEU A 64 -6.27 -4.29 -1.68
N THR A 65 -4.98 -4.50 -1.42
CA THR A 65 -4.20 -5.57 -2.06
C THR A 65 -3.16 -6.17 -1.12
N GLY A 66 -2.52 -7.26 -1.56
CA GLY A 66 -1.46 -7.96 -0.87
C GLY A 66 -1.87 -9.31 -0.26
N PRO A 67 -0.90 -10.19 0.08
CA PRO A 67 -1.17 -11.55 0.52
C PRO A 67 -2.05 -11.68 1.76
N GLY A 68 -1.97 -10.74 2.71
CA GLY A 68 -2.85 -10.71 3.88
C GLY A 68 -4.32 -10.50 3.49
N LEU A 69 -4.57 -9.54 2.59
CA LEU A 69 -5.93 -9.24 2.14
C LEU A 69 -6.46 -10.26 1.14
N ALA A 70 -5.59 -11.02 0.48
CA ALA A 70 -6.00 -12.20 -0.28
C ALA A 70 -6.66 -13.27 0.62
N VAL A 71 -6.25 -13.36 1.89
CA VAL A 71 -6.79 -14.36 2.84
C VAL A 71 -7.91 -13.79 3.70
N ALA A 72 -7.79 -12.54 4.16
CA ALA A 72 -8.71 -11.94 5.12
C ALA A 72 -9.59 -10.83 4.51
N GLY A 73 -9.46 -10.54 3.21
CA GLY A 73 -10.11 -9.39 2.57
C GLY A 73 -11.63 -9.36 2.76
N SER A 74 -12.30 -10.51 2.70
CA SER A 74 -13.75 -10.61 2.94
C SER A 74 -14.19 -10.22 4.35
N LEU A 75 -13.28 -10.23 5.32
CA LEU A 75 -13.53 -9.75 6.68
C LEU A 75 -13.20 -8.25 6.82
N TYR A 76 -12.18 -7.78 6.10
CA TYR A 76 -11.69 -6.39 6.20
C TYR A 76 -12.56 -5.42 5.40
N LEU A 77 -12.95 -5.77 4.18
CA LEU A 77 -13.64 -4.86 3.28
C LEU A 77 -14.93 -4.28 3.89
N PRO A 78 -15.84 -5.08 4.48
CA PRO A 78 -17.07 -4.54 5.08
C PRO A 78 -16.80 -3.57 6.23
N VAL A 79 -15.78 -3.84 7.05
CA VAL A 79 -15.40 -2.96 8.18
C VAL A 79 -14.87 -1.63 7.65
N VAL A 80 -14.04 -1.67 6.60
CA VAL A 80 -13.49 -0.44 6.00
C VAL A 80 -14.61 0.36 5.33
N GLU A 81 -15.49 -0.27 4.56
CA GLU A 81 -16.63 0.39 3.92
C GLU A 81 -17.55 1.05 4.95
N GLU A 82 -17.87 0.36 6.05
CA GLU A 82 -18.73 0.90 7.11
C GLU A 82 -18.11 2.14 7.78
N GLU A 83 -16.83 2.09 8.13
CA GLU A 83 -16.11 3.19 8.77
C GLU A 83 -16.01 4.42 7.85
N LEU A 84 -15.76 4.21 6.56
CA LEU A 84 -15.72 5.31 5.59
C LEU A 84 -17.10 5.90 5.35
N ALA A 85 -18.13 5.06 5.18
CA ALA A 85 -19.51 5.52 5.00
C ALA A 85 -19.95 6.40 6.18
N ARG A 86 -19.69 5.98 7.42
CA ARG A 86 -19.96 6.78 8.63
C ARG A 86 -19.20 8.10 8.61
N ALA A 87 -17.92 8.07 8.25
CA ALA A 87 -17.05 9.24 8.29
C ALA A 87 -17.38 10.30 7.24
N PHE A 88 -17.70 9.90 6.01
CA PHE A 88 -18.03 10.82 4.92
C PHE A 88 -19.47 11.32 5.00
N PHE A 89 -20.41 10.47 5.43
CA PHE A 89 -21.79 10.88 5.68
C PHE A 89 -21.87 12.01 6.71
N ALA A 90 -21.13 11.88 7.83
CA ALA A 90 -21.07 12.91 8.87
C ALA A 90 -20.54 14.27 8.39
N ARG A 91 -19.86 14.33 7.24
CA ARG A 91 -19.24 15.55 6.69
C ARG A 91 -19.92 16.08 5.43
N GLY A 92 -20.88 15.35 4.85
CA GLY A 92 -21.49 15.70 3.57
C GLY A 92 -20.47 15.75 2.41
N ALA A 93 -19.38 14.98 2.50
CA ALA A 93 -18.30 14.95 1.52
C ALA A 93 -18.49 13.80 0.51
N HIS A 94 -17.80 13.89 -0.63
CA HIS A 94 -17.80 12.82 -1.64
C HIS A 94 -17.18 11.55 -1.02
N GLY A 95 -17.88 10.42 -1.16
CA GLY A 95 -17.43 9.16 -0.58
C GLY A 95 -16.30 8.54 -1.41
N VAL A 96 -15.39 7.85 -0.73
CA VAL A 96 -14.35 7.02 -1.37
C VAL A 96 -14.87 5.61 -1.49
N SER A 97 -14.83 5.01 -2.68
CA SER A 97 -15.12 3.58 -2.80
C SER A 97 -13.86 2.74 -2.60
N VAL A 98 -14.06 1.60 -1.96
CA VAL A 98 -12.99 0.68 -1.59
C VAL A 98 -13.27 -0.66 -2.25
N HIS A 99 -12.22 -1.25 -2.84
CA HIS A 99 -12.32 -2.52 -3.54
C HIS A 99 -11.17 -3.43 -3.14
N LEU A 100 -11.39 -4.74 -3.16
CA LEU A 100 -10.30 -5.71 -3.07
C LEU A 100 -9.75 -5.97 -4.48
N SER A 101 -8.42 -6.05 -4.59
CA SER A 101 -7.76 -6.45 -5.83
C SER A 101 -8.04 -7.93 -6.15
N GLU A 102 -8.45 -8.21 -7.38
CA GLU A 102 -8.58 -9.59 -7.89
C GLU A 102 -7.25 -10.35 -7.87
N SER A 103 -6.14 -9.61 -7.99
CA SER A 103 -4.77 -10.13 -7.99
C SER A 103 -4.08 -9.98 -6.63
N ALA A 104 -4.83 -9.81 -5.53
CA ALA A 104 -4.25 -9.47 -4.22
C ALA A 104 -3.10 -10.39 -3.78
N ALA A 105 -3.21 -11.70 -4.02
CA ALA A 105 -2.16 -12.68 -3.67
C ALA A 105 -0.87 -12.49 -4.49
N GLY A 106 -1.02 -12.16 -5.77
CA GLY A 106 0.08 -12.04 -6.73
C GLY A 106 0.62 -10.62 -6.90
N ALA A 107 -0.05 -9.61 -6.33
CA ALA A 107 0.28 -8.20 -6.52
C ALA A 107 1.77 -7.85 -6.27
N PRO A 108 2.45 -8.41 -5.23
CA PRO A 108 3.88 -8.15 -5.06
C PRO A 108 4.74 -8.67 -6.22
N ALA A 109 4.44 -9.85 -6.74
CA ALA A 109 5.17 -10.44 -7.87
C ALA A 109 4.90 -9.69 -9.17
N ILE A 110 3.64 -9.30 -9.40
CA ILE A 110 3.24 -8.48 -10.56
C ILE A 110 3.96 -7.13 -10.52
N GLY A 111 4.00 -6.46 -9.37
CA GLY A 111 4.71 -5.19 -9.20
C GLY A 111 6.21 -5.33 -9.46
N ALA A 112 6.85 -6.39 -8.94
CA ALA A 112 8.25 -6.65 -9.20
C ALA A 112 8.54 -6.87 -10.70
N ALA A 113 7.71 -7.68 -11.38
CA ALA A 113 7.83 -7.88 -12.82
C ALA A 113 7.60 -6.59 -13.61
N ALA A 114 6.61 -5.78 -13.22
CA ALA A 114 6.32 -4.50 -13.86
C ALA A 114 7.50 -3.51 -13.75
N LEU A 115 8.21 -3.48 -12.61
CA LEU A 115 9.41 -2.64 -12.45
C LEU A 115 10.56 -3.08 -13.37
N VAL A 116 10.79 -4.39 -13.53
CA VAL A 116 11.77 -4.91 -14.49
C VAL A 116 11.36 -4.57 -15.93
N LEU A 117 10.09 -4.72 -16.27
CA LEU A 117 9.59 -4.33 -17.60
C LEU A 117 9.72 -2.82 -17.82
N GLN A 118 9.48 -2.00 -16.80
CA GLN A 118 9.63 -0.55 -16.88
C GLN A 118 11.08 -0.15 -17.17
N SER A 119 12.07 -0.79 -16.55
CA SER A 119 13.48 -0.48 -16.80
C SER A 119 13.97 -0.87 -18.19
N GLU A 120 13.38 -1.92 -18.79
CA GLU A 120 13.78 -2.43 -20.11
C GLU A 120 12.99 -1.79 -21.27
N LEU A 121 11.73 -1.40 -21.04
CA LEU A 121 10.80 -1.00 -22.11
C LEU A 121 10.45 0.49 -22.11
N VAL A 122 10.75 1.22 -21.03
CA VAL A 122 10.60 2.67 -20.99
C VAL A 122 12.01 3.26 -20.96
N PRO A 123 12.52 3.85 -22.07
CA PRO A 123 13.71 4.69 -21.97
C PRO A 123 13.39 5.74 -20.92
N LEU A 124 14.13 5.79 -19.81
CA LEU A 124 14.00 6.88 -18.86
C LEU A 124 14.01 8.17 -19.67
N ARG A 125 12.90 8.91 -19.65
CA ARG A 125 13.00 10.34 -19.91
C ARG A 125 13.91 10.86 -18.81
N GLU A 126 15.17 11.08 -19.14
CA GLU A 126 16.03 12.07 -18.49
C GLU A 126 15.27 13.39 -18.52
N GLY A 127 14.39 13.58 -17.54
CA GLY A 127 13.26 14.50 -17.66
C GLY A 127 12.89 15.13 -16.34
N LEU A 128 13.89 15.36 -15.48
CA LEU A 128 13.90 16.51 -14.58
C LEU A 128 15.35 16.82 -14.18
N ARG A 129 16.18 17.25 -15.15
CA ARG A 129 17.31 18.10 -14.77
C ARG A 129 16.71 19.43 -14.35
N LEU A 130 16.66 19.67 -13.04
CA LEU A 130 16.46 21.02 -12.53
C LEU A 130 17.54 21.89 -13.19
N PRO A 131 17.21 23.09 -13.71
CA PRO A 131 18.22 23.97 -14.25
C PRO A 131 19.25 24.28 -13.16
N GLU A 132 20.46 23.75 -13.32
CA GLU A 132 21.68 24.25 -12.66
C GLU A 132 21.98 25.62 -13.26
N THR A 133 21.13 26.59 -12.94
CA THR A 133 21.32 28.01 -13.29
C THR A 133 20.45 28.84 -12.36
N MET A 134 20.87 28.94 -11.11
CA MET A 134 20.79 30.24 -10.46
C MET A 134 21.97 31.05 -11.02
N PRO A 135 21.74 32.15 -11.77
CA PRO A 135 22.81 33.09 -12.02
C PRO A 135 23.34 33.54 -10.67
N ASP A 136 24.65 33.42 -10.49
CA ASP A 136 25.37 34.00 -9.38
C ASP A 136 24.93 35.46 -9.21
N ALA A 137 24.21 35.73 -8.12
CA ALA A 137 23.76 37.05 -7.72
C ALA A 137 24.91 37.90 -7.16
N ALA A 138 26.17 37.58 -7.47
CA ALA A 138 27.35 38.33 -7.09
C ALA A 138 28.25 38.65 -8.30
N ALA A 139 28.00 39.79 -8.95
CA ALA A 139 29.05 40.73 -9.38
C ALA A 139 28.44 41.87 -10.21
N ARG A 140 27.69 42.76 -9.56
CA ARG A 140 27.57 44.14 -10.05
C ARG A 140 28.95 44.79 -9.91
N ARG A 141 29.73 44.85 -10.98
CA ARG A 141 30.83 45.81 -11.09
C ARG A 141 30.25 47.15 -11.58
N PRO A 142 30.41 48.26 -10.87
CA PRO A 142 30.14 49.57 -11.45
C PRO A 142 31.19 49.89 -12.53
N ALA A 143 30.70 50.52 -13.60
CA ALA A 143 31.48 50.96 -14.76
C ALA A 143 32.50 52.03 -14.37
N THR A 144 33.68 51.94 -15.00
CA THR A 144 34.70 52.98 -15.01
C THR A 144 34.20 54.20 -15.79
N GLY A 145 34.36 55.38 -15.21
CA GLY A 145 34.15 56.69 -15.82
C GLY A 145 34.53 57.78 -14.83
#